data_AF-A0A7W4Z6I1-F1
#
_entry.id   AF-A0A7W4Z6I1-F1
#
_cell.length_a   1.000
_cell.length_b   1.000
_cell.length_c   1.000
_cell.angle_alpha   90.00
_cell.angle_beta   90.00
_cell.angle_gamma   90.00
#
_symmetry.space_group_name_H-M   'P 1'
#
loop_
_entity.id
_entity.type
_entity.pdbx_description
1 polymer ?
#
loop_
_entity_poly.entity_id
_entity_poly.type
_entity_poly.pdbx_seq_one_letter_code
_entity_poly.pdbx_strand_id
1 'polypeptide(L)' 'MNPESFIITVSVSLAIGMLIGYFAREVFHAICRAVHDLYATPKRLKRFHAPTSNRQDSSTE' A
#
# COMPACT_ATOMS: atom_id res chain seq x y z
N MET A 1 22.98 26.81 -32.36
CA MET A 1 22.35 25.59 -31.83
C MET A 1 20.98 25.47 -32.48
N ASN A 2 20.63 24.34 -33.10
CA ASN A 2 19.41 24.24 -33.89
C ASN A 2 18.17 24.24 -32.97
N PRO A 3 17.21 25.15 -33.14
CA PRO A 3 16.06 25.28 -32.24
C PRO A 3 15.19 24.01 -32.23
N GLU A 4 15.13 23.30 -33.34
CA GLU A 4 14.45 22.01 -33.45
C GLU A 4 15.04 20.96 -32.50
N SER A 5 16.37 20.84 -32.45
CA SER A 5 17.05 19.91 -31.55
C SER A 5 16.83 20.26 -30.08
N PHE A 6 16.72 21.55 -29.76
CA PHE A 6 16.41 22.01 -28.40
C PHE A 6 15.00 21.61 -27.98
N ILE A 7 14.00 21.84 -28.84
CA ILE A 7 12.60 21.50 -28.57
C ILE A 7 12.43 19.98 -28.41
N ILE A 8 13.08 19.18 -29.25
CA ILE A 8 13.07 17.72 -29.14
C ILE A 8 13.69 17.27 -27.81
N THR A 9 14.83 17.85 -27.43
CA THR A 9 15.50 17.48 -26.18
C THR A 9 14.65 17.81 -24.95
N VAL A 10 14.03 18.99 -24.92
CA VAL A 10 13.15 19.41 -23.82
C VAL A 10 11.90 18.54 -23.74
N SER A 11 11.26 18.24 -24.87
CA SER A 11 10.05 17.40 -24.90
C SER A 11 10.33 15.95 -24.46
N VAL A 12 11.44 15.37 -24.92
CA VAL A 12 11.87 14.02 -24.47
C VAL A 12 12.19 14.02 -22.99
N SER A 13 12.91 15.03 -22.50
CA SER A 13 13.24 15.16 -21.07
C SER A 13 12.00 15.30 -20.20
N LEU A 14 11.00 16.07 -20.68
CA LEU A 14 9.71 16.23 -20.01
C LEU A 14 8.95 14.90 -19.94
N ALA A 15 8.87 14.16 -21.06
CA ALA A 15 8.17 12.88 -21.12
C ALA A 15 8.80 11.85 -20.18
N ILE A 16 10.13 11.75 -20.17
CA ILE A 16 10.86 10.86 -19.27
C ILE A 16 10.65 11.29 -17.80
N GLY A 17 10.74 12.59 -17.52
CA GLY A 17 10.50 13.13 -16.18
C GLY A 17 9.10 12.82 -15.66
N MET A 18 8.07 12.95 -16.50
CA MET A 18 6.69 12.57 -16.15
C MET A 18 6.55 11.06 -15.91
N LEU A 19 7.20 10.22 -16.72
CA LEU A 19 7.16 8.77 -16.56
C LEU A 19 7.79 8.33 -15.23
N ILE A 20 8.97 8.89 -14.91
CA ILE A 20 9.66 8.65 -13.63
C ILE A 20 8.81 9.17 -12.48
N GLY A 21 8.25 10.37 -12.59
CA GLY A 21 7.38 10.96 -11.58
C GLY A 21 6.12 10.12 -11.33
N TYR A 22 5.53 9.55 -12.37
CA TYR A 22 4.39 8.63 -12.25
C TYR A 22 4.76 7.35 -11.50
N PHE A 23 5.89 6.72 -11.85
CA PHE A 23 6.40 5.55 -11.13
C PHE A 23 6.72 5.87 -9.67
N ALA A 24 7.39 6.98 -9.40
CA ALA A 24 7.72 7.42 -8.06
C ALA A 24 6.44 7.66 -7.22
N ARG A 25 5.41 8.28 -7.82
CA ARG A 25 4.12 8.50 -7.17
C ARG A 25 3.42 7.19 -6.80
N GLU A 26 3.42 6.22 -7.70
CA GLU A 26 2.77 4.93 -7.48
C GLU A 26 3.51 4.11 -6.41
N VAL A 27 4.85 4.08 -6.47
CA VAL A 27 5.69 3.42 -5.46
C VAL A 27 5.52 4.09 -4.10
N PHE A 28 5.51 5.42 -4.03
CA PHE A 28 5.30 6.14 -2.78
C PHE A 28 3.92 5.86 -2.20
N HIS A 29 2.88 5.81 -3.03
CA HIS A 29 1.53 5.47 -2.58
C HIS A 29 1.44 4.03 -2.06
N ALA A 30 2.09 3.08 -2.73
CA ALA A 30 2.19 1.69 -2.28
C ALA A 30 2.96 1.57 -0.95
N ILE A 31 4.08 2.28 -0.80
CA ILE A 31 4.87 2.31 0.44
C ILE A 31 4.05 2.96 1.55
N CYS A 32 3.41 4.10 1.32
CA CYS A 32 2.54 4.74 2.30
C CYS A 32 1.41 3.82 2.73
N ARG A 33 0.82 3.05 1.81
CA ARG A 33 -0.21 2.06 2.14
C ARG A 33 0.35 0.90 2.96
N ALA A 34 1.52 0.36 2.60
CA ALA A 34 2.16 -0.73 3.33
C ALA A 34 2.62 -0.31 4.73
N VAL A 35 3.23 0.87 4.85
CA VAL A 35 3.61 1.49 6.12
C VAL A 35 2.36 1.76 6.93
N HIS A 36 1.32 2.35 6.34
CA HIS A 36 0.07 2.56 7.06
C HIS A 36 -0.55 1.25 7.53
N ASP A 37 -0.54 0.17 6.73
CA ASP A 37 -1.07 -1.13 7.15
C ASP A 37 -0.24 -1.74 8.29
N LEU A 38 1.09 -1.64 8.21
CA LEU A 38 2.01 -2.11 9.25
C LEU A 38 1.92 -1.29 10.55
N TYR A 39 1.76 0.02 10.46
CA TYR A 39 1.62 0.93 11.61
C TYR A 39 0.18 1.02 12.14
N ALA A 40 -0.84 0.73 11.32
CA ALA A 40 -2.25 0.58 11.70
C ALA A 40 -2.59 -0.84 12.14
N THR A 41 -1.63 -1.78 12.07
CA THR A 41 -1.69 -3.06 12.79
C THR A 41 -0.96 -3.07 14.15
N PRO A 42 -1.09 -2.08 15.07
CA PRO A 42 -0.80 -2.37 16.45
C PRO A 42 -2.04 -3.10 17.00
N LYS A 43 -1.95 -4.42 17.17
CA LYS A 43 -2.88 -5.29 17.94
C LYS A 43 -4.04 -6.00 17.21
N ARG A 44 -3.87 -6.52 15.98
CA ARG A 44 -4.73 -7.66 15.55
C ARG A 44 -4.19 -9.06 15.88
N LEU A 45 -3.16 -9.13 16.71
CA LEU A 45 -2.71 -10.38 17.37
C LEU A 45 -3.13 -10.50 18.84
N LYS A 46 -4.04 -9.65 19.34
CA LYS A 46 -4.52 -9.77 20.73
C LYS A 46 -6.02 -9.58 20.81
N ARG A 47 -6.75 -10.69 20.62
CA ARG A 47 -7.99 -11.13 21.29
C ARG A 47 -8.93 -11.80 20.29
N PHE A 48 -8.94 -13.13 20.30
CA PHE A 48 -10.15 -13.93 20.47
C PHE A 48 -9.70 -15.31 20.98
N HIS A 49 -9.53 -15.46 22.30
CA HIS A 49 -10.51 -16.05 23.22
C HIS A 49 -10.51 -17.59 23.16
N ALA A 50 -9.54 -18.22 23.82
CA ALA A 50 -9.79 -19.51 24.45
C ALA A 50 -10.47 -19.20 25.79
N PRO A 51 -11.74 -19.59 25.97
CA PRO A 51 -12.03 -20.44 27.10
C PRO A 51 -13.14 -21.47 26.85
N THR A 52 -12.93 -22.63 27.48
CA THR A 52 -13.93 -23.47 28.17
C THR A 52 -15.01 -24.16 27.34
N SER A 53 -14.73 -25.44 27.03
CA SER A 53 -15.56 -26.60 27.45
C SER A 53 -16.79 -26.19 28.28
N ASN A 54 -17.92 -25.93 27.62
CA ASN A 54 -19.21 -25.84 28.29
C ASN A 54 -20.03 -27.07 27.90
N ARG A 55 -19.75 -28.15 28.63
CA ARG A 55 -20.75 -29.00 29.28
C ARG A 55 -22.15 -28.90 28.66
N GLN A 56 -22.39 -29.71 27.64
CA GLN A 56 -23.72 -29.96 27.10
C GLN A 56 -24.42 -31.00 28.00
N ASP A 57 -24.60 -30.66 29.27
CA ASP A 57 -25.61 -31.27 30.14
C ASP A 57 -26.85 -30.40 30.03
N SER A 58 -27.74 -30.72 29.10
CA SER A 58 -29.14 -30.31 29.19
C SER A 58 -30.02 -31.32 28.49
N SER A 59 -30.43 -32.32 29.28
CA SER A 59 -31.84 -32.65 29.48
C SER A 59 -32.71 -32.66 28.22
N THR A 60 -32.92 -33.84 27.65
CA THR A 60 -34.13 -34.12 26.87
C THR A 60 -34.91 -35.17 27.66
N GLU A 61 -35.91 -34.68 28.40
CA GLU A 61 -37.09 -35.45 28.80
C GLU A 61 -37.85 -35.95 27.56
#